data_AF-A0A2T3IM46-F1
#
_entry.id   AF-A0A2T3IM46-F1
#
_cell.length_a   1.000
_cell.length_b   1.000
_cell.length_c   1.000
_cell.angle_alpha   90.00
_cell.angle_beta   90.00
_cell.angle_gamma   90.00
#
_symmetry.space_group_name_H-M   'P 1'
#
loop_
_entity.id
_entity.type
_entity.pdbx_description
1 polymer ?
#
loop_
_entity_poly.entity_id
_entity_poly.type
_entity_poly.pdbx_seq_one_letter_code
_entity_poly.pdbx_strand_id
1 'polypeptide(L)'
;MFAAKPMDNAISAMCDNLKKCTIEHLEMKQKVDDKGKALIVEAFDKKCDSMKSHYHHYIEHNPDIHDDAVTCIQRLSKASCDDLLNDKEDANCLIFTKDK
;
A
#
# COMPACT_ATOMS: atom_id res chain seq x y z
N MET A 1 12.91 18.63 8.01
CA MET A 1 11.73 17.84 8.46
C MET A 1 10.56 18.04 7.49
N PHE A 2 10.58 17.52 6.27
CA PHE A 2 9.51 17.86 5.29
C PHE A 2 9.20 16.80 4.21
N ALA A 3 9.55 15.52 4.40
CA ALA A 3 9.26 14.46 3.41
C ALA A 3 8.35 13.33 3.94
N ALA A 4 8.15 13.17 5.25
CA ALA A 4 7.36 12.05 5.78
C ALA A 4 5.86 12.10 5.40
N LYS A 5 5.24 13.28 5.52
CA LYS A 5 3.77 13.42 5.41
C LYS A 5 3.18 13.03 4.04
N PRO A 6 3.76 13.44 2.89
CA PRO A 6 3.22 13.02 1.59
C PRO A 6 3.22 11.50 1.41
N MET A 7 4.28 10.82 1.87
CA MET A 7 4.34 9.37 1.80
C MET A 7 3.42 8.69 2.81
N ASP A 8 3.38 9.14 4.06
CA ASP A 8 2.46 8.58 5.06
C ASP A 8 1.01 8.63 4.59
N ASN A 9 0.62 9.74 3.98
CA ASN A 9 -0.71 9.91 3.39
C ASN A 9 -0.92 8.97 2.20
N ALA A 10 0.07 8.85 1.31
CA ALA A 10 0.00 7.94 0.16
C ALA A 10 -0.12 6.48 0.61
N ILE A 11 0.71 6.05 1.58
CA ILE A 11 0.68 4.71 2.17
C ILE A 11 -0.67 4.44 2.81
N SER A 12 -1.18 5.37 3.61
CA SER A 12 -2.49 5.21 4.27
C SER A 12 -3.61 5.05 3.24
N ALA A 13 -3.63 5.88 2.19
CA ALA A 13 -4.62 5.79 1.12
C ALA A 13 -4.52 4.46 0.34
N MET A 14 -3.30 3.99 0.06
CA MET A 14 -3.09 2.69 -0.58
C MET A 14 -3.61 1.55 0.29
N CYS A 15 -3.31 1.60 1.57
CA CYS A 15 -3.74 0.61 2.54
C CYS A 15 -5.26 0.53 2.67
N ASP A 16 -5.94 1.67 2.69
CA ASP A 16 -7.40 1.71 2.73
C ASP A 16 -8.00 1.12 1.45
N ASN A 17 -7.40 1.39 0.28
CA ASN A 17 -7.83 0.79 -0.98
C ASN A 17 -7.63 -0.74 -0.97
N LEU A 18 -6.47 -1.23 -0.51
CA LEU A 18 -6.18 -2.67 -0.40
C LEU A 18 -7.11 -3.39 0.57
N LYS A 19 -7.42 -2.79 1.72
CA LYS A 19 -8.40 -3.35 2.67
C LYS A 19 -9.76 -3.50 2.02
N LYS A 20 -10.24 -2.43 1.37
CA LYS A 20 -11.52 -2.42 0.65
C LYS A 20 -11.55 -3.53 -0.39
N CYS A 21 -10.56 -3.58 -1.28
CA CYS A 21 -10.49 -4.58 -2.33
C CYS A 21 -10.40 -6.02 -1.80
N THR A 22 -9.67 -6.23 -0.71
CA THR A 22 -9.57 -7.56 -0.09
C THR A 22 -10.92 -8.01 0.48
N ILE A 23 -11.63 -7.11 1.16
CA ILE A 23 -12.96 -7.42 1.71
C ILE A 23 -13.96 -7.70 0.58
N GLU A 24 -14.00 -6.83 -0.44
CA GLU A 24 -14.89 -7.01 -1.60
C GLU A 24 -14.65 -8.35 -2.30
N HIS A 25 -13.38 -8.72 -2.55
CA HIS A 25 -13.03 -9.99 -3.18
C HIS A 25 -13.38 -11.21 -2.33
N LEU A 26 -13.21 -11.10 -1.00
CA LEU A 26 -13.60 -12.18 -0.10
C LEU A 26 -15.11 -12.32 -0.03
N GLU A 27 -15.86 -11.22 0.01
CA GLU A 27 -17.33 -11.22 0.01
C GLU A 27 -17.93 -11.80 -1.26
N MET A 28 -17.25 -11.67 -2.41
CA MET A 28 -17.63 -12.36 -3.66
C MET A 28 -17.54 -13.89 -3.56
N LYS A 29 -16.67 -14.42 -2.69
CA LYS A 29 -16.44 -15.87 -2.55
C LYS A 29 -17.18 -16.48 -1.35
N GLN A 30 -17.31 -15.72 -0.27
CA GLN A 30 -17.93 -16.17 0.97
C GLN A 30 -18.43 -14.97 1.78
N LYS A 31 -19.49 -15.15 2.57
CA LYS A 31 -19.92 -14.10 3.49
C LYS A 31 -18.85 -13.86 4.55
N VAL A 32 -18.31 -12.64 4.61
CA VAL A 32 -17.39 -12.20 5.65
C VAL A 32 -18.19 -11.50 6.74
N ASP A 33 -18.17 -12.03 7.96
CA ASP A 33 -18.80 -11.39 9.10
C ASP A 33 -17.97 -10.21 9.63
N ASP A 34 -18.54 -9.43 10.54
CA ASP A 34 -17.89 -8.23 11.07
C ASP A 34 -16.57 -8.56 11.80
N LYS A 35 -16.50 -9.75 12.42
CA LYS A 35 -15.27 -10.24 13.06
C LYS A 35 -14.18 -10.52 12.03
N GLY A 36 -14.51 -11.16 10.91
CA GLY A 36 -13.59 -11.38 9.80
C GLY A 36 -13.10 -10.07 9.18
N LYS A 37 -14.01 -9.10 8.98
CA LYS A 37 -13.64 -7.76 8.49
C LYS A 37 -12.67 -7.06 9.43
N ALA A 38 -12.93 -7.10 10.74
CA ALA A 38 -12.07 -6.48 11.74
C ALA A 38 -10.66 -7.09 11.74
N LEU A 39 -10.53 -8.41 11.62
CA LEU A 39 -9.23 -9.09 11.53
C LEU A 39 -8.45 -8.69 10.27
N ILE A 40 -9.13 -8.53 9.14
CA ILE A 40 -8.51 -8.06 7.89
C ILE A 40 -7.98 -6.64 8.09
N VAL A 41 -8.83 -5.73 8.60
CA VAL A 41 -8.45 -4.33 8.83
C VAL A 41 -7.23 -4.24 9.75
N GLU A 42 -7.23 -4.96 10.88
CA GLU A 42 -6.12 -4.96 11.84
C GLU A 42 -4.82 -5.50 11.23
N ALA A 43 -4.91 -6.57 10.42
CA ALA A 43 -3.75 -7.13 9.75
C ALA A 43 -3.13 -6.15 8.74
N PHE A 44 -3.96 -5.42 7.99
CA PHE A 44 -3.49 -4.39 7.08
C PHE A 44 -2.91 -3.19 7.84
N ASP A 45 -3.56 -2.69 8.88
CA ASP A 45 -3.06 -1.55 9.67
C ASP A 45 -1.64 -1.81 10.17
N LYS A 46 -1.39 -2.99 10.76
CA LYS A 46 -0.04 -3.39 11.22
C LYS A 46 0.99 -3.40 10.08
N LYS A 47 0.63 -3.91 8.90
CA LYS A 47 1.52 -3.91 7.74
C LYS A 47 1.80 -2.50 7.22
N CYS A 48 0.80 -1.65 7.22
CA CYS A 48 0.89 -0.28 6.74
C CYS A 48 1.76 0.58 7.65
N ASP A 49 1.62 0.43 8.96
CA ASP A 49 2.48 1.10 9.93
C ASP A 49 3.93 0.63 9.82
N SER A 50 4.15 -0.68 9.62
CA SER A 50 5.49 -1.22 9.34
C SER A 50 6.09 -0.63 8.05
N MET A 51 5.29 -0.47 7.00
CA MET A 51 5.75 0.10 5.74
C MET A 51 6.08 1.60 5.86
N LYS A 52 5.30 2.38 6.60
CA LYS A 52 5.64 3.78 6.93
C LYS A 52 6.96 3.88 7.66
N SER A 53 7.15 3.06 8.70
CA SER A 53 8.38 3.02 9.47
C SER A 53 9.60 2.64 8.61
N HIS A 54 9.45 1.62 7.75
CA HIS A 54 10.52 1.20 6.86
C HIS A 54 10.85 2.29 5.83
N TYR A 55 9.83 2.94 5.26
CA TYR A 55 10.04 4.03 4.34
C TYR A 55 10.78 5.21 4.96
N HIS A 56 10.40 5.62 6.18
CA HIS A 56 11.10 6.68 6.90
C HIS A 56 12.58 6.38 7.07
N HIS A 57 12.92 5.15 7.44
CA HIS A 57 14.31 4.74 7.55
C HIS A 57 15.05 4.73 6.20
N TYR A 58 14.39 4.26 5.13
CA TYR A 58 15.00 4.15 3.81
C TYR A 58 15.24 5.52 3.16
N ILE A 59 14.28 6.44 3.29
CA ILE A 59 14.36 7.78 2.66
C ILE A 59 15.34 8.71 3.38
N GLU A 60 15.60 8.50 4.67
CA GLU A 60 16.68 9.18 5.39
C GLU A 60 18.05 8.96 4.71
N HIS A 61 18.23 7.80 4.07
CA HIS A 61 19.47 7.42 3.41
C HIS A 61 19.43 7.58 1.89
N ASN A 62 18.24 7.75 1.29
CA ASN A 62 18.02 7.84 -0.15
C ASN A 62 16.97 8.92 -0.48
N PRO A 63 17.23 10.20 -0.23
CA PRO A 63 16.22 11.25 -0.39
C PRO A 63 15.79 11.45 -1.86
N ASP A 64 16.66 11.15 -2.83
CA ASP A 64 16.45 11.44 -4.25
C ASP A 64 15.30 10.65 -4.89
N ILE A 65 14.92 9.52 -4.30
CA ILE A 65 13.82 8.67 -4.79
C ILE A 65 12.47 9.01 -4.15
N HIS A 66 12.40 10.04 -3.28
CA HIS A 66 11.21 10.37 -2.49
C HIS A 66 9.98 10.59 -3.37
N ASP A 67 10.11 11.47 -4.36
CA ASP A 67 8.98 11.90 -5.19
C ASP A 67 8.48 10.77 -6.11
N ASP A 68 9.40 9.95 -6.62
CA ASP A 68 9.07 8.78 -7.44
C ASP A 68 8.33 7.72 -6.61
N ALA A 69 8.82 7.44 -5.39
CA ALA A 69 8.17 6.52 -4.46
C ALA A 69 6.77 7.02 -4.09
N VAL A 70 6.62 8.30 -3.73
CA VAL A 70 5.31 8.91 -3.40
C VAL A 70 4.36 8.81 -4.59
N THR A 71 4.82 9.16 -5.79
CA THR A 71 4.02 9.07 -7.02
C THR A 71 3.54 7.64 -7.25
N CYS A 72 4.40 6.65 -7.01
CA CYS A 72 4.00 5.28 -7.24
C CYS A 72 2.97 4.78 -6.22
N ILE A 73 3.20 4.99 -4.93
CA ILE A 73 2.23 4.60 -3.90
C ILE A 73 0.88 5.32 -4.11
N GLN A 74 0.90 6.57 -4.59
CA GLN A 74 -0.33 7.29 -4.98
C GLN A 74 -1.05 6.69 -6.20
N ARG A 75 -0.37 5.99 -7.10
CA ARG A 75 -1.03 5.23 -8.19
C ARG A 75 -1.76 4.03 -7.62
N LEU A 76 -1.13 3.29 -6.70
CA LEU A 76 -1.75 2.12 -6.06
C LEU A 76 -2.95 2.49 -5.20
N SER A 77 -2.96 3.67 -4.58
CA SER A 77 -4.13 4.16 -3.84
C SER A 77 -5.34 4.49 -4.72
N LYS A 78 -5.15 4.62 -6.03
CA LYS A 78 -6.20 4.92 -7.01
C LYS A 78 -6.50 3.75 -7.96
N ALA A 79 -5.71 2.68 -7.89
CA ALA A 79 -5.88 1.51 -8.74
C ALA A 79 -7.22 0.81 -8.44
N SER A 80 -7.79 0.20 -9.47
CA SER A 80 -9.00 -0.61 -9.29
C SER A 80 -8.67 -1.90 -8.53
N CYS A 81 -9.67 -2.50 -7.88
CA CYS A 81 -9.48 -3.78 -7.19
C CYS A 81 -9.07 -4.89 -8.15
N ASP A 82 -9.57 -4.87 -9.39
CA ASP A 82 -9.14 -5.81 -10.42
C ASP A 82 -7.67 -5.63 -10.79
N ASP A 83 -7.17 -4.39 -10.86
CA ASP A 83 -5.76 -4.13 -11.16
C ASP A 83 -4.84 -4.42 -9.96
N LEU A 84 -5.34 -4.32 -8.73
CA LEU A 84 -4.59 -4.62 -7.50
C LEU A 84 -4.54 -6.12 -7.19
N LEU A 85 -5.60 -6.86 -7.51
CA LEU A 85 -5.75 -8.27 -7.15
C LEU A 85 -5.39 -9.21 -8.30
N ASN A 86 -5.45 -8.74 -9.55
CA ASN A 86 -4.94 -9.49 -10.69
C ASN A 86 -3.58 -8.89 -11.05
N ASP A 87 -2.54 -9.71 -10.89
CA ASP A 87 -1.12 -9.44 -11.07
C ASP A 87 -0.80 -8.98 -12.50
N LYS A 88 -1.23 -7.76 -12.86
CA LYS A 88 -0.83 -7.09 -14.10
C LYS A 88 0.58 -6.55 -13.86
N GLU A 89 1.51 -6.92 -14.72
CA GLU A 89 2.96 -6.60 -14.65
C GLU A 89 3.27 -5.11 -14.38
N ASP A 90 2.33 -4.20 -14.62
CA ASP A 90 2.46 -2.75 -14.46
C ASP A 90 2.13 -2.20 -13.06
N ALA A 91 1.64 -3.02 -12.11
CA ALA A 91 1.38 -2.61 -10.73
C ALA A 91 2.65 -2.58 -9.84
N ASN A 92 3.83 -2.71 -10.45
CA ASN A 92 5.11 -2.79 -9.75
C ASN A 92 5.59 -1.41 -9.31
N CYS A 93 5.03 -0.91 -8.21
CA CYS A 93 5.57 0.27 -7.54
C CYS A 93 6.90 0.06 -6.83
N LEU A 94 7.39 -1.17 -6.85
CA LEU A 94 8.64 -1.55 -6.23
C LEU A 94 9.37 -2.53 -7.15
N ILE A 95 9.70 -2.11 -8.38
CA ILE A 95 11.03 -2.47 -8.87
C ILE A 95 11.99 -1.52 -8.15
N PHE A 96 12.14 -1.71 -6.83
CA PHE A 96 13.37 -1.31 -6.17
C PHE A 96 14.43 -2.06 -6.93
N THR A 97 15.18 -1.34 -7.75
CA THR A 97 16.24 -1.88 -8.59
C THR A 97 17.05 -2.83 -7.73
N LYS A 98 16.87 -4.15 -7.97
CA LYS A 98 17.92 -5.12 -7.68
C LYS A 98 19.17 -4.51 -8.29
N ASP A 99 20.07 -4.11 -7.40
CA ASP A 99 21.49 -3.88 -7.60
C ASP A 99 21.90 -3.68 -9.07
N LYS A 100 22.28 -2.44 -9.40
CA LYS A 100 23.35 -2.24 -10.38
C LYS A 100 24.65 -2.01 -9.65
#